data_AF-A0A7D9L2C9-F1
#
_entry.id   AF-A0A7D9L2C9-F1
#
_cell.length_a   1.000
_cell.length_b   1.000
_cell.length_c   1.000
_cell.angle_alpha   90.00
_cell.angle_beta   90.00
_cell.angle_gamma   90.00
#
_symmetry.space_group_name_H-M   'P 1'
#
loop_
_entity.id
_entity.type
_entity.pdbx_description
1 polymer ?
#
loop_
_entity_poly.entity_id
_entity_poly.type
_entity_poly.pdbx_seq_one_letter_code
_entity_poly.pdbx_strand_id
1 'polypeptide(L)'
;MFGGEYKSKPKVSLGGKSKKEKRSSLIHRNQTEREKREEHRRQIVSALKIQAFLRGHWIRQREYDVRREDFDAILVKLKASQHPDIVTIHLLLSYLLFFYSNCKDSERLISMCQLLLKNSKNLTVLDHKRWTFQIKQFLCLCSRNLKEAVETKRAFAIPLRTLEVFTSPTWYDHMTEYNREEHATSVSMHLAKHVFREIGESIGFPLPGLSIEHIAGSKISPGRHFFLAHFL
;
A
#
# COMPACT_ATOMS: atom_id res chain seq x y z
N MET A 1 -82.09 2.51 64.87
CA MET A 1 -80.90 1.68 65.16
C MET A 1 -80.43 1.08 63.85
N PHE A 2 -79.36 1.59 63.24
CA PHE A 2 -78.75 1.02 62.04
C PHE A 2 -77.58 0.13 62.48
N GLY A 3 -77.78 -1.20 62.44
CA GLY A 3 -76.73 -2.19 62.69
C GLY A 3 -75.76 -2.23 61.53
N GLY A 4 -74.62 -1.57 61.68
CA GLY A 4 -73.56 -1.56 60.68
C GLY A 4 -72.81 -2.88 60.64
N GLU A 5 -73.08 -3.72 59.64
CA GLU A 5 -72.13 -4.77 59.24
C GLU A 5 -70.93 -4.11 58.57
N TYR A 6 -69.87 -3.89 59.34
CA TYR A 6 -68.57 -3.49 58.83
C TYR A 6 -67.99 -4.63 57.98
N LYS A 7 -68.11 -4.53 56.65
CA LYS A 7 -67.38 -5.42 55.73
C LYS A 7 -65.88 -5.24 55.97
N SER A 8 -65.22 -6.32 56.40
CA SER A 8 -63.77 -6.36 56.61
C SER A 8 -63.03 -6.02 55.33
N LYS A 9 -62.05 -5.11 55.40
CA LYS A 9 -61.23 -4.71 54.24
C LYS A 9 -60.46 -5.93 53.71
N PRO A 10 -60.34 -6.11 52.39
CA PRO A 10 -59.57 -7.21 51.82
C PRO A 10 -58.11 -7.11 52.29
N LYS A 11 -57.60 -8.19 52.89
CA LYS A 11 -56.22 -8.30 53.36
C LYS A 11 -55.31 -8.49 52.14
N VAL A 12 -54.93 -7.39 51.50
CA VAL A 12 -54.02 -7.40 50.35
C VAL A 12 -52.60 -7.65 50.85
N SER A 13 -52.08 -8.85 50.62
CA SER A 13 -50.67 -9.16 50.82
C SER A 13 -49.85 -8.48 49.72
N LEU A 14 -49.37 -7.26 49.99
CA LEU A 14 -48.37 -6.56 49.15
C LEU A 14 -46.97 -7.20 49.26
N GLY A 15 -46.80 -8.18 50.15
CA GLY A 15 -45.61 -9.01 50.20
C GLY A 15 -45.61 -9.96 49.01
N GLY A 16 -45.00 -9.54 47.90
CA GLY A 16 -44.69 -10.40 46.78
C GLY A 16 -44.04 -11.69 47.29
N LYS A 17 -44.52 -12.83 46.78
CA LYS A 17 -44.04 -14.20 47.09
C LYS A 17 -42.63 -14.40 46.54
N SER A 18 -41.67 -13.60 46.98
CA SER A 18 -40.26 -13.76 46.64
C SER A 18 -39.73 -14.89 47.51
N LYS A 19 -39.51 -16.07 46.92
CA LYS A 19 -38.68 -17.09 47.54
C LYS A 19 -37.34 -16.40 47.82
N LYS A 20 -36.95 -16.28 49.10
CA LYS A 20 -35.65 -15.73 49.49
C LYS A 20 -34.56 -16.58 48.85
N GLU A 21 -34.09 -16.17 47.67
CA GLU A 21 -32.93 -16.77 47.04
C GLU A 21 -31.75 -16.66 47.99
N LYS A 22 -30.93 -17.72 48.07
CA LYS A 22 -29.69 -17.66 48.85
C LYS A 22 -28.80 -16.59 48.20
N ARG A 23 -28.21 -15.70 49.00
CA ARG A 23 -27.34 -14.60 48.52
C ARG A 23 -26.31 -15.07 47.48
N SER A 24 -25.75 -16.26 47.64
CA SER A 24 -24.82 -16.88 46.70
C SER A 24 -25.43 -17.18 45.33
N SER A 25 -26.67 -17.66 45.25
CA SER A 25 -27.34 -17.93 43.96
C SER A 25 -27.66 -16.63 43.22
N LEU A 26 -28.05 -15.59 43.95
CA LEU A 26 -28.31 -14.27 43.40
C LEU A 26 -27.04 -13.60 42.85
N ILE A 27 -25.92 -13.73 43.57
CA ILE A 27 -24.59 -13.26 43.10
C ILE A 27 -24.17 -14.02 41.84
N HIS A 28 -24.27 -15.35 41.84
CA HIS A 28 -23.90 -16.16 40.68
C HIS A 28 -24.75 -15.82 39.44
N ARG A 29 -26.07 -15.63 39.60
CA ARG A 29 -26.95 -15.22 38.49
C ARG A 29 -26.55 -13.86 37.93
N ASN A 30 -26.32 -12.88 38.80
CA ASN A 30 -25.89 -11.55 38.38
C ASN A 30 -24.53 -11.58 37.67
N GLN A 31 -23.60 -12.41 38.14
CA GLN A 31 -22.30 -12.60 37.51
C GLN A 31 -22.43 -13.23 36.11
N THR A 32 -23.22 -14.30 36.00
CA THR A 32 -23.50 -14.97 34.72
C THR A 32 -24.17 -14.03 33.71
N GLU A 33 -25.11 -13.20 34.17
CA GLU A 33 -25.75 -12.19 33.32
C GLU A 33 -24.77 -11.12 32.83
N ARG A 34 -23.83 -10.68 33.69
CA ARG A 34 -22.77 -9.73 33.31
C ARG A 34 -21.86 -10.33 32.25
N GLU A 35 -21.42 -11.56 32.45
CA GLU A 35 -20.58 -12.28 31.48
C GLU A 35 -21.28 -12.43 30.13
N LYS A 36 -22.58 -12.78 30.13
CA LYS A 36 -23.38 -12.85 28.89
C LYS A 36 -23.48 -11.49 28.19
N ARG A 37 -23.64 -10.39 28.94
CA ARG A 37 -23.68 -9.03 28.36
C ARG A 37 -22.32 -8.63 27.79
N GLU A 38 -21.23 -8.95 28.47
CA GLU A 38 -19.89 -8.67 27.96
C GLU A 38 -19.58 -9.47 26.70
N GLU A 39 -19.91 -10.76 26.69
CA GLU A 39 -19.72 -11.61 25.51
C GLU A 39 -20.53 -11.10 24.31
N HIS A 40 -21.81 -10.75 24.55
CA HIS A 40 -22.63 -10.16 23.50
C HIS A 40 -22.06 -8.83 22.98
N ARG A 41 -21.55 -7.96 23.86
CA ARG A 41 -20.86 -6.73 23.45
C ARG A 41 -19.60 -7.03 22.63
N ARG A 42 -18.80 -8.02 23.02
CA ARG A 42 -17.61 -8.44 22.27
C ARG A 42 -17.99 -8.93 20.87
N GLN A 43 -19.05 -9.73 20.74
CA GLN A 43 -19.56 -10.20 19.46
C GLN A 43 -19.99 -9.05 18.55
N ILE A 44 -20.78 -8.09 19.08
CA ILE A 44 -21.21 -6.91 18.32
C ILE A 44 -20.01 -6.08 17.86
N VAL A 45 -19.05 -5.80 18.74
CA VAL A 45 -17.87 -4.99 18.39
C VAL A 45 -17.02 -5.69 17.34
N SER A 46 -16.81 -7.00 17.48
CA SER A 46 -16.07 -7.80 16.49
C SER A 46 -16.79 -7.82 15.14
N ALA A 47 -18.11 -8.02 15.14
CA ALA A 47 -18.92 -7.96 13.92
C ALA A 47 -18.82 -6.58 13.25
N LEU A 48 -18.91 -5.49 14.01
CA LEU A 48 -18.79 -4.13 13.48
C LEU A 48 -17.42 -3.89 12.83
N LYS A 49 -16.33 -4.35 13.46
CA LYS A 49 -14.97 -4.26 12.90
C LYS A 49 -14.85 -5.00 11.57
N ILE A 50 -15.33 -6.23 11.51
CA ILE A 50 -15.32 -7.04 10.27
C ILE A 50 -16.13 -6.34 9.18
N GLN A 51 -17.34 -5.89 9.49
CA GLN A 51 -18.19 -5.22 8.51
C GLN A 51 -17.59 -3.91 8.01
N ALA A 52 -17.04 -3.08 8.89
CA ALA A 52 -16.39 -1.82 8.51
C ALA A 52 -15.18 -2.09 7.61
N PHE A 53 -14.37 -3.11 7.94
CA PHE A 53 -13.26 -3.53 7.11
C PHE A 53 -13.70 -3.98 5.71
N LEU A 54 -14.72 -4.85 5.62
CA LEU A 54 -15.23 -5.36 4.34
C LEU A 54 -15.81 -4.22 3.47
N ARG A 55 -16.61 -3.33 4.06
CA ARG A 55 -17.15 -2.16 3.35
C ARG A 55 -16.02 -1.29 2.80
N GLY A 56 -15.01 -1.00 3.63
CA GLY A 56 -13.84 -0.23 3.20
C GLY A 56 -13.04 -0.93 2.11
N HIS A 57 -12.89 -2.24 2.19
CA HIS A 57 -12.21 -3.03 1.16
C HIS A 57 -12.95 -2.97 -0.18
N TRP A 58 -14.28 -3.16 -0.20
CA TRP A 58 -15.07 -3.08 -1.42
C TRP A 58 -15.02 -1.72 -2.08
N ILE A 59 -15.12 -0.64 -1.28
CA ILE A 59 -15.00 0.73 -1.81
C ILE A 59 -13.63 0.92 -2.46
N ARG A 60 -12.53 0.50 -1.81
CA ARG A 60 -11.19 0.60 -2.40
C ARG A 60 -11.05 -0.20 -3.69
N GLN A 61 -11.59 -1.42 -3.75
CA GLN A 61 -11.55 -2.21 -4.99
C GLN A 61 -12.31 -1.52 -6.12
N ARG A 62 -13.51 -0.99 -5.84
CA ARG A 62 -14.28 -0.22 -6.81
C ARG A 62 -13.50 0.99 -7.32
N GLU A 63 -12.87 1.76 -6.43
CA GLU A 63 -12.05 2.90 -6.83
C GLU A 63 -10.82 2.48 -7.65
N TYR A 64 -10.20 1.34 -7.34
CA TYR A 64 -9.11 0.80 -8.16
C TYR A 64 -9.57 0.47 -9.57
N ASP A 65 -10.75 -0.14 -9.72
CA ASP A 65 -11.29 -0.51 -11.03
C ASP A 65 -11.66 0.75 -11.85
N VAL A 66 -12.31 1.74 -11.23
CA VAL A 66 -12.56 3.04 -11.87
C VAL A 66 -11.25 3.70 -12.32
N ARG A 67 -10.22 3.69 -11.48
CA ARG A 67 -8.91 4.28 -11.83
C ARG A 67 -8.17 3.51 -12.92
N ARG A 68 -8.37 2.20 -13.04
CA ARG A 68 -7.85 1.41 -14.18
C ARG A 68 -8.50 1.85 -15.48
N GLU A 69 -9.82 2.02 -15.49
CA GLU A 69 -10.56 2.48 -16.67
C GLU A 69 -10.13 3.89 -17.09
N ASP A 70 -10.04 4.82 -16.12
CA ASP A 70 -9.52 6.17 -16.35
C ASP A 70 -8.10 6.13 -16.94
N PHE A 71 -7.23 5.32 -16.35
CA PHE A 71 -5.85 5.15 -16.80
C PHE A 71 -5.79 4.64 -18.24
N ASP A 72 -6.55 3.60 -18.57
CA ASP A 72 -6.56 3.02 -19.92
C ASP A 72 -7.10 4.02 -20.95
N ALA A 73 -8.17 4.74 -20.62
CA ALA A 73 -8.75 5.76 -21.49
C ALA A 73 -7.77 6.92 -21.77
N ILE A 74 -7.07 7.40 -20.74
CA ILE A 74 -6.06 8.46 -20.89
C ILE A 74 -4.85 7.94 -21.66
N LEU A 75 -4.40 6.70 -21.39
CA LEU A 75 -3.25 6.11 -22.06
C LEU A 75 -3.50 5.96 -23.58
N VAL A 76 -4.69 5.55 -23.99
CA VAL A 76 -5.06 5.47 -25.42
C VAL A 76 -4.99 6.84 -26.08
N LYS A 77 -5.57 7.88 -25.46
CA LYS A 77 -5.51 9.26 -25.96
C LYS A 77 -4.07 9.75 -26.07
N LEU A 78 -3.26 9.47 -25.06
CA LEU A 78 -1.87 9.91 -25.01
C LEU A 78 -1.00 9.22 -26.06
N LYS A 79 -1.24 7.93 -26.34
CA LYS A 79 -0.54 7.18 -27.40
C LYS A 79 -0.87 7.72 -28.80
N ALA A 80 -2.08 8.26 -29.01
CA ALA A 80 -2.49 8.90 -30.26
C ALA A 80 -1.90 10.32 -30.42
N SER A 81 -1.61 11.00 -29.33
CA SER A 81 -1.00 12.33 -29.34
C SER A 81 0.50 12.28 -29.67
N GLN A 82 0.95 13.18 -30.56
CA GLN A 82 2.37 13.29 -30.95
C GLN A 82 3.23 13.96 -29.87
N HIS A 83 2.64 14.84 -29.05
CA HIS A 83 3.28 15.55 -27.96
C HIS A 83 2.54 15.29 -26.64
N PRO A 84 2.97 14.29 -25.86
CA PRO A 84 2.33 13.97 -24.59
C PRO A 84 2.63 15.06 -23.56
N ASP A 85 1.58 15.54 -22.91
CA ASP A 85 1.69 16.49 -21.80
C ASP A 85 2.28 15.81 -20.55
N ILE A 86 3.24 16.48 -19.91
CA ILE A 86 3.97 15.99 -18.75
C ILE A 86 3.05 15.84 -17.55
N VAL A 87 2.08 16.76 -17.38
CA VAL A 87 1.10 16.67 -16.29
C VAL A 87 0.28 15.38 -16.41
N THR A 88 -0.09 15.02 -17.65
CA THR A 88 -0.79 13.77 -17.95
C THR A 88 0.06 12.54 -17.62
N ILE A 89 1.37 12.56 -17.89
CA ILE A 89 2.29 11.46 -17.52
C ILE A 89 2.37 11.32 -15.98
N HIS A 90 2.50 12.42 -15.24
CA HIS A 90 2.48 12.38 -13.77
C HIS A 90 1.16 11.86 -13.20
N LEU A 91 0.04 12.17 -13.85
CA LEU A 91 -1.27 11.69 -13.46
C LEU A 91 -1.37 10.17 -13.65
N LEU A 92 -1.00 9.67 -14.83
CA LEU A 92 -0.97 8.23 -15.13
C LEU A 92 -0.06 7.46 -14.16
N LEU A 93 1.11 8.03 -13.84
CA LEU A 93 2.03 7.44 -12.86
C LEU A 93 1.40 7.40 -11.46
N SER A 94 0.68 8.46 -11.06
CA SER A 94 -0.04 8.48 -9.78
C SER A 94 -1.14 7.43 -9.72
N TYR A 95 -1.92 7.26 -10.80
CA TYR A 95 -2.97 6.26 -10.89
C TYR A 95 -2.39 4.85 -10.81
N LEU A 96 -1.36 4.56 -11.62
CA LEU A 96 -0.73 3.25 -11.60
C LEU A 96 -0.23 2.90 -10.19
N LEU A 97 0.51 3.81 -9.54
CA LEU A 97 1.00 3.59 -8.18
C LEU A 97 -0.12 3.39 -7.14
N PHE A 98 -1.30 3.96 -7.38
CA PHE A 98 -2.44 3.84 -6.48
C PHE A 98 -3.14 2.48 -6.57
N PHE A 99 -3.37 1.95 -7.77
CA PHE A 99 -4.14 0.72 -7.97
C PHE A 99 -3.32 -0.54 -8.27
N TYR A 100 -2.01 -0.41 -8.53
CA TYR A 100 -1.20 -1.49 -9.09
C TYR A 100 -1.34 -2.82 -8.34
N SER A 101 -1.72 -3.85 -9.07
CA SER A 101 -1.68 -5.24 -8.63
C SER A 101 -0.93 -6.07 -9.65
N ASN A 102 0.09 -6.80 -9.19
CA ASN A 102 1.00 -7.54 -10.05
C ASN A 102 0.29 -8.57 -10.97
N CYS A 103 -0.81 -9.17 -10.50
CA CYS A 103 -1.58 -10.14 -11.26
C CYS A 103 -2.52 -9.53 -12.32
N LYS A 104 -2.82 -8.23 -12.25
CA LYS A 104 -3.78 -7.56 -13.15
C LYS A 104 -3.15 -6.48 -14.03
N ASP A 105 -2.06 -5.87 -13.57
CA ASP A 105 -1.58 -4.57 -14.08
C ASP A 105 -0.14 -4.62 -14.64
N SER A 106 0.43 -5.82 -14.83
CA SER A 106 1.77 -6.00 -15.42
C SER A 106 1.91 -5.35 -16.80
N GLU A 107 0.92 -5.53 -17.68
CA GLU A 107 0.91 -4.92 -19.02
C GLU A 107 0.80 -3.39 -18.97
N ARG A 108 0.06 -2.85 -17.98
CA ARG A 108 -0.04 -1.40 -17.73
C ARG A 108 1.30 -0.84 -17.25
N LEU A 109 2.00 -1.57 -16.39
CA LEU A 109 3.36 -1.23 -15.96
C LEU A 109 4.31 -1.20 -17.16
N ILE A 110 4.31 -2.21 -18.03
CA ILE A 110 5.14 -2.25 -19.24
C ILE A 110 4.81 -1.06 -20.17
N SER A 111 3.53 -0.76 -20.38
CA SER A 111 3.10 0.40 -21.17
C SER A 111 3.62 1.72 -20.58
N MET A 112 3.62 1.87 -19.25
CA MET A 112 4.19 3.05 -18.59
C MET A 112 5.70 3.12 -18.74
N CYS A 113 6.41 1.99 -18.60
CA CYS A 113 7.85 1.93 -18.84
C CYS A 113 8.21 2.42 -20.24
N GLN A 114 7.49 1.95 -21.27
CA GLN A 114 7.68 2.37 -22.66
C GLN A 114 7.40 3.88 -22.83
N LEU A 115 6.30 4.37 -22.25
CA LEU A 115 5.92 5.79 -22.32
C LEU A 115 7.00 6.68 -21.69
N LEU A 116 7.52 6.29 -20.52
CA LEU A 116 8.55 7.03 -19.81
C LEU A 116 9.89 6.99 -20.56
N LEU A 117 10.29 5.84 -21.10
CA LEU A 117 11.52 5.72 -21.89
C LEU A 117 11.45 6.59 -23.15
N LYS A 118 10.31 6.58 -23.87
CA LYS A 118 10.09 7.40 -25.07
C LYS A 118 10.20 8.89 -24.79
N ASN A 119 9.68 9.34 -23.65
CA ASN A 119 9.65 10.76 -23.28
C ASN A 119 10.78 11.19 -22.35
N SER A 120 11.71 10.29 -22.00
CA SER A 120 12.73 10.46 -20.97
C SER A 120 13.55 11.76 -21.07
N LYS A 121 13.77 12.28 -22.28
CA LYS A 121 14.51 13.53 -22.54
C LYS A 121 13.67 14.81 -22.39
N ASN A 122 12.35 14.69 -22.49
CA ASN A 122 11.41 15.81 -22.52
C ASN A 122 10.63 15.97 -21.19
N LEU A 123 10.93 15.13 -20.19
CA LEU A 123 10.30 15.20 -18.88
C LEU A 123 10.87 16.38 -18.10
N THR A 124 10.31 17.58 -18.29
CA THR A 124 10.60 18.71 -17.42
C THR A 124 9.93 18.50 -16.06
N VAL A 125 10.73 18.39 -15.01
CA VAL A 125 10.25 18.10 -13.67
C VAL A 125 9.71 19.39 -13.04
N LEU A 126 8.38 19.55 -13.03
CA LEU A 126 7.71 20.72 -12.44
C LEU A 126 7.76 20.70 -10.90
N ASP A 127 7.68 19.50 -10.29
CA ASP A 127 7.78 19.27 -8.84
C ASP A 127 8.77 18.13 -8.57
N HIS A 128 10.00 18.49 -8.21
CA HIS A 128 11.09 17.55 -7.99
C HIS A 128 10.83 16.57 -6.86
N LYS A 129 10.14 16.98 -5.79
CA LYS A 129 9.87 16.11 -4.64
C LYS A 129 8.85 15.05 -4.99
N ARG A 130 7.73 15.46 -5.57
CA ARG A 130 6.68 14.55 -6.00
C ARG A 130 7.18 13.59 -7.08
N TRP A 131 7.92 14.10 -8.06
CA TRP A 131 8.49 13.27 -9.12
C TRP A 131 9.47 12.24 -8.58
N THR A 132 10.41 12.65 -7.73
CA THR A 132 11.39 11.75 -7.12
C THR A 132 10.69 10.64 -6.34
N PHE A 133 9.64 10.97 -5.59
CA PHE A 133 8.83 9.97 -4.91
C PHE A 133 8.17 8.99 -5.88
N GLN A 134 7.50 9.51 -6.91
CA GLN A 134 6.81 8.68 -7.90
C GLN A 134 7.79 7.74 -8.63
N ILE A 135 8.94 8.24 -9.07
CA ILE A 135 9.97 7.44 -9.73
C ILE A 135 10.54 6.37 -8.80
N LYS A 136 10.83 6.69 -7.54
CA LYS A 136 11.28 5.68 -6.56
C LYS A 136 10.29 4.52 -6.45
N GLN A 137 9.02 4.84 -6.23
CA GLN A 137 7.98 3.82 -6.10
C GLN A 137 7.80 3.02 -7.40
N PHE A 138 7.86 3.70 -8.54
CA PHE A 138 7.72 3.06 -9.84
C PHE A 138 8.87 2.10 -10.17
N LEU A 139 10.12 2.49 -9.88
CA LEU A 139 11.28 1.62 -10.06
C LEU A 139 11.26 0.43 -9.09
N CYS A 140 10.71 0.58 -7.89
CA CYS A 140 10.42 -0.54 -6.99
C CYS A 140 9.39 -1.51 -7.61
N LEU A 141 8.33 -1.02 -8.27
CA LEU A 141 7.40 -1.89 -9.01
C LEU A 141 8.09 -2.63 -10.16
N CYS A 142 8.95 -1.94 -10.93
CA CYS A 142 9.73 -2.55 -12.01
C CYS A 142 10.63 -3.68 -11.48
N SER A 143 11.24 -3.48 -10.32
CA SER A 143 12.12 -4.46 -9.69
C SER A 143 11.36 -5.69 -9.18
N ARG A 144 10.17 -5.49 -8.59
CA ARG A 144 9.28 -6.59 -8.18
C ARG A 144 8.77 -7.39 -9.38
N ASN A 145 8.42 -6.69 -10.46
CA ASN A 145 8.02 -7.33 -11.70
C ASN A 145 9.17 -8.13 -12.33
N LEU A 146 10.41 -7.63 -12.27
CA LEU A 146 11.61 -8.35 -12.70
C LEU A 146 11.81 -9.65 -11.90
N LYS A 147 11.68 -9.59 -10.58
CA LYS A 147 11.78 -10.78 -9.71
C LYS A 147 10.77 -11.87 -10.13
N GLU A 148 9.50 -11.51 -10.27
CA GLU A 148 8.48 -12.45 -10.71
C GLU A 148 8.77 -12.94 -12.14
N ALA A 149 9.24 -12.08 -13.04
CA ALA A 149 9.57 -12.46 -14.41
C ALA A 149 10.74 -13.45 -14.48
N VAL A 150 11.73 -13.36 -13.58
CA VAL A 150 12.80 -14.36 -13.44
C VAL A 150 12.24 -15.70 -12.96
N GLU A 151 11.37 -15.69 -11.95
CA GLU A 151 10.70 -16.90 -11.44
C GLU A 151 9.79 -17.56 -12.49
N THR A 152 9.11 -16.75 -13.30
CA THR A 152 8.10 -17.20 -14.29
C THR A 152 8.61 -17.27 -15.73
N LYS A 153 9.90 -16.96 -15.97
CA LYS A 153 10.56 -16.89 -17.30
C LYS A 153 9.85 -15.97 -18.31
N ARG A 154 9.27 -14.86 -17.85
CA ARG A 154 8.62 -13.85 -18.71
C ARG A 154 9.64 -12.84 -19.24
N ALA A 155 9.31 -12.14 -20.33
CA ALA A 155 10.16 -11.09 -20.85
C ALA A 155 10.23 -9.89 -19.88
N PHE A 156 11.43 -9.47 -19.51
CA PHE A 156 11.66 -8.38 -18.53
C PHE A 156 12.56 -7.25 -19.06
N ALA A 157 12.89 -7.26 -20.35
CA ALA A 157 13.82 -6.31 -20.96
C ALA A 157 13.39 -4.84 -20.79
N ILE A 158 12.09 -4.56 -20.87
CA ILE A 158 11.57 -3.20 -20.76
C ILE A 158 11.69 -2.66 -19.31
N PRO A 159 11.17 -3.33 -18.26
CA PRO A 159 11.42 -2.94 -16.87
C PRO A 159 12.90 -2.78 -16.52
N LEU A 160 13.77 -3.68 -17.03
CA LEU A 160 15.21 -3.60 -16.80
C LEU A 160 15.83 -2.36 -17.46
N ARG A 161 15.47 -2.05 -18.71
CA ARG A 161 15.95 -0.85 -19.39
C ARG A 161 15.47 0.43 -18.70
N THR A 162 14.25 0.42 -18.17
CA THR A 162 13.72 1.52 -17.36
C THR A 162 14.55 1.73 -16.10
N LEU A 163 14.90 0.66 -15.37
CA LEU A 163 15.80 0.75 -14.22
C LEU A 163 17.15 1.36 -14.61
N GLU A 164 17.76 0.88 -15.69
CA GLU A 164 19.06 1.39 -16.16
C GLU A 164 19.02 2.89 -16.50
N VAL A 165 18.01 3.33 -17.25
CA VAL A 165 17.91 4.74 -17.68
C VAL A 165 17.68 5.67 -16.50
N PHE A 166 16.73 5.36 -15.61
CA PHE A 166 16.36 6.26 -14.51
C PHE A 166 17.28 6.15 -13.28
N THR A 167 18.19 5.18 -13.24
CA THR A 167 19.27 5.12 -12.23
C THR A 167 20.59 5.72 -12.72
N SER A 168 20.72 5.97 -14.03
CA SER A 168 21.90 6.62 -14.57
C SER A 168 22.01 8.07 -14.07
N PRO A 169 23.18 8.50 -13.54
CA PRO A 169 23.43 9.89 -13.17
C PRO A 169 23.21 10.85 -14.34
N THR A 170 23.52 10.40 -15.56
CA THR A 170 23.37 11.19 -16.79
C THR A 170 21.94 11.55 -17.13
N TRP A 171 20.96 10.79 -16.62
CA TRP A 171 19.56 11.16 -16.79
C TRP A 171 19.25 12.42 -16.00
N TYR A 172 19.90 12.67 -14.87
CA TYR A 172 19.68 13.85 -14.03
C TYR A 172 20.47 15.08 -14.53
N ASP A 173 21.22 14.98 -15.62
CA ASP A 173 22.04 16.09 -16.13
C ASP A 173 21.25 17.31 -16.57
N HIS A 174 19.98 17.12 -16.95
CA HIS A 174 19.07 18.22 -17.29
C HIS A 174 18.44 18.88 -16.04
N MET A 175 18.69 18.35 -14.84
CA MET A 175 18.26 18.95 -13.57
C MET A 175 19.31 19.93 -13.06
N THR A 176 18.85 20.95 -12.32
CA THR A 176 19.71 21.97 -11.72
C THR A 176 20.83 21.35 -10.90
N GLU A 177 22.06 21.87 -11.05
CA GLU A 177 23.28 21.28 -10.45
C GLU A 177 23.15 21.02 -8.94
N TYR A 178 22.45 21.90 -8.22
CA TYR A 178 22.25 21.80 -6.76
C TYR A 178 21.47 20.56 -6.31
N ASN A 179 20.60 20.00 -7.16
CA ASN A 179 19.71 18.89 -6.81
C ASN A 179 20.07 17.56 -7.50
N ARG A 180 21.03 17.58 -8.44
CA ARG A 180 21.37 16.45 -9.32
C ARG A 180 21.90 15.25 -8.56
N GLU A 181 22.97 15.45 -7.80
CA GLU A 181 23.64 14.37 -7.07
C GLU A 181 22.77 13.84 -5.92
N GLU A 182 22.03 14.72 -5.24
CA GLU A 182 21.14 14.33 -4.15
C GLU A 182 20.01 13.42 -4.67
N HIS A 183 19.36 13.76 -5.77
CA HIS A 183 18.27 12.95 -6.33
C HIS A 183 18.76 11.62 -6.90
N ALA A 184 19.84 11.62 -7.70
CA ALA A 184 20.41 10.40 -8.25
C ALA A 184 20.85 9.43 -7.15
N THR A 185 21.53 9.95 -6.11
CA THR A 185 21.95 9.17 -4.95
C THR A 185 20.75 8.68 -4.14
N SER A 186 19.73 9.51 -3.96
CA SER A 186 18.53 9.15 -3.21
C SER A 186 17.69 8.07 -3.90
N VAL A 187 17.57 8.11 -5.23
CA VAL A 187 16.90 7.06 -6.02
C VAL A 187 17.71 5.77 -5.97
N SER A 188 19.02 5.85 -6.24
CA SER A 188 19.92 4.69 -6.23
C SER A 188 19.99 4.03 -4.85
N MET A 189 20.07 4.81 -3.77
CA MET A 189 20.06 4.31 -2.40
C MET A 189 18.71 3.70 -2.02
N HIS A 190 17.59 4.28 -2.49
CA HIS A 190 16.27 3.70 -2.24
C HIS A 190 16.14 2.32 -2.92
N LEU A 191 16.56 2.23 -4.18
CA LEU A 191 16.59 0.96 -4.88
C LEU A 191 17.57 -0.01 -4.23
N ALA A 192 18.77 0.42 -3.83
CA ALA A 192 19.71 -0.47 -3.18
C ALA A 192 19.14 -1.08 -1.89
N LYS A 193 18.41 -0.30 -1.09
CA LYS A 193 17.79 -0.77 0.15
C LYS A 193 16.64 -1.77 -0.07
N HIS A 194 15.86 -1.59 -1.14
CA HIS A 194 14.65 -2.37 -1.40
C HIS A 194 14.88 -3.51 -2.40
N VAL A 195 15.62 -3.26 -3.48
CA VAL A 195 15.87 -4.19 -4.58
C VAL A 195 16.94 -5.22 -4.21
N PHE A 196 18.10 -4.83 -3.67
CA PHE A 196 19.14 -5.82 -3.31
C PHE A 196 18.71 -6.70 -2.12
N ARG A 197 17.86 -6.19 -1.23
CA ARG A 197 17.23 -7.00 -0.19
C ARG A 197 16.25 -8.00 -0.78
N GLU A 198 15.32 -7.55 -1.63
CA GLU A 198 14.26 -8.41 -2.19
C GLU A 198 14.77 -9.42 -3.24
N ILE A 199 15.88 -9.11 -3.94
CA ILE A 199 16.49 -9.97 -4.97
C ILE A 199 17.60 -10.85 -4.38
N GLY A 200 18.43 -10.34 -3.46
CA GLY A 200 19.50 -11.13 -2.81
C GLY A 200 18.97 -12.36 -2.07
N GLU A 201 17.78 -12.24 -1.47
CA GLU A 201 17.09 -13.36 -0.82
C GLU A 201 16.55 -14.42 -1.82
N SER A 202 16.35 -14.06 -3.09
CA SER A 202 15.71 -14.95 -4.09
C SER A 202 16.70 -15.58 -5.07
N ILE A 203 17.88 -15.01 -5.26
CA ILE A 203 18.92 -15.57 -6.15
C ILE A 203 19.96 -16.40 -5.37
N GLY A 204 19.92 -16.43 -4.03
CA GLY A 204 20.79 -17.30 -3.23
C GLY A 204 22.29 -16.95 -3.31
N PHE A 205 22.64 -15.75 -3.76
CA PHE A 205 24.00 -15.24 -3.67
C PHE A 205 24.23 -14.65 -2.28
N PRO A 206 25.09 -15.25 -1.43
CA PRO A 206 25.53 -14.58 -0.22
C PRO A 206 26.32 -13.34 -0.64
N LEU A 207 25.80 -12.15 -0.32
CA LEU A 207 26.53 -10.90 -0.52
C LEU A 207 27.86 -10.99 0.26
N PRO A 208 29.04 -10.90 -0.41
CA PRO A 208 30.29 -10.71 0.30
C PRO A 208 30.28 -9.30 0.87
N GLY A 209 30.09 -9.20 2.19
CA GLY A 209 30.58 -8.10 3.02
C GLY A 209 30.36 -6.67 2.52
N LEU A 210 29.12 -6.26 2.23
CA LEU A 210 28.76 -4.84 2.21
C LEU A 210 28.32 -4.42 3.62
N SER A 211 29.29 -4.30 4.52
CA SER A 211 29.08 -3.60 5.79
C SER A 211 28.66 -2.17 5.47
N ILE A 212 27.53 -1.77 6.05
CA ILE A 212 26.88 -0.46 5.96
C ILE A 212 27.86 0.71 6.27
N GLU A 213 28.99 0.43 6.91
CA GLU A 213 30.02 1.42 7.27
C GLU A 213 30.89 1.91 6.10
N HIS A 214 31.02 1.16 5.00
CA HIS A 214 31.86 1.59 3.87
C HIS A 214 31.19 2.63 2.96
N ILE A 215 29.86 2.77 3.00
CA ILE A 215 29.12 3.73 2.17
C ILE A 215 29.18 5.16 2.77
N ALA A 216 29.49 5.29 4.07
CA ALA A 216 29.60 6.58 4.74
C ALA A 216 30.95 7.30 4.51
N GLY A 217 31.98 6.59 4.02
CA GLY A 217 33.36 7.11 3.97
C GLY A 217 33.98 7.29 2.59
N SER A 218 33.46 6.64 1.54
CA SER A 218 34.08 6.72 0.21
C SER A 218 33.34 7.72 -0.68
N LYS A 219 34.03 8.78 -1.10
CA LYS A 219 33.61 9.60 -2.26
C LYS A 219 33.33 8.66 -3.44
N ILE A 220 32.06 8.45 -3.74
CA ILE A 220 31.62 7.60 -4.84
C ILE A 220 32.04 8.30 -6.13
N SER A 221 33.05 7.75 -6.81
CA SER A 221 33.45 8.20 -8.14
C SER A 221 32.32 7.89 -9.13
N PRO A 222 31.82 8.90 -9.88
CA PRO A 222 30.65 8.76 -10.74
C PRO A 222 31.08 8.18 -12.08
N GLY A 223 31.26 6.86 -12.18
CA GLY A 223 31.83 6.33 -13.41
C GLY A 223 31.67 4.85 -13.71
N ARG A 224 31.02 4.04 -12.86
CA ARG A 224 30.82 2.63 -13.19
C ARG A 224 29.37 2.22 -12.99
N HIS A 225 28.80 1.67 -14.07
CA HIS A 225 27.51 1.04 -14.17
C HIS A 225 27.31 0.02 -13.03
N PHE A 226 26.77 0.49 -11.90
CA PHE A 226 26.53 -0.33 -10.71
C PHE A 226 25.53 -1.48 -10.96
N PHE A 227 24.67 -1.33 -11.97
CA PHE A 227 23.62 -2.30 -12.26
C PHE A 227 24.05 -3.48 -13.15
N LEU A 228 25.05 -3.30 -14.02
CA LEU A 228 25.45 -4.36 -14.97
C LEU A 228 26.41 -5.39 -14.36
N ALA A 229 27.17 -5.03 -13.31
CA ALA A 229 28.16 -5.92 -12.71
C ALA A 229 27.56 -7.00 -11.79
N HIS A 230 26.26 -6.94 -11.49
CA HIS A 230 25.61 -7.82 -10.52
C HIS A 230 24.57 -8.78 -11.12
N PHE A 231 24.32 -8.71 -12.43
CA PHE A 231 23.32 -9.51 -13.14
C PHE A 231 23.87 -10.29 -14.36
N LEU A 232 25.19 -10.27 -14.56
CA LEU A 232 25.93 -11.17 -15.46
C LEU A 232 26.82 -12.08 -14.61
#